data_AF-A0A836TLK4-F1
#
_entry.id   AF-A0A836TLK4-F1
#
_cell.length_a   1.000
_cell.length_b   1.000
_cell.length_c   1.000
_cell.angle_alpha   90.00
_cell.angle_beta   90.00
_cell.angle_gamma   90.00
#
_symmetry.space_group_name_H-M   'P 1'
#
loop_
_entity.id
_entity.type
_entity.pdbx_description
1 polymer ?
#
loop_
_entity_poly.entity_id
_entity_poly.type
_entity_poly.pdbx_seq_one_letter_code
_entity_poly.pdbx_strand_id
1 'polypeptide(L)'
;NPDFRIACPWGSNTMAIHQNGDVVACAVDWAGKFVAGNAKENTLEEIWKVLGEQLRKYHREHNWKSIPDICKGCNDWQTAGADYDEEKIDGTRPFWYKTRTKTILLKRTLTDLPE
;
A
#
# COMPACT_ATOMS: atom_id res chain seq x y z
N ASN A 1 16.63 9.53 -3.41
CA ASN A 1 17.01 9.06 -4.75
C ASN A 1 15.87 9.39 -5.71
N PRO A 2 15.95 10.47 -6.51
CA PRO A 2 14.85 10.90 -7.37
C PRO A 2 14.64 10.00 -8.60
N ASP A 3 15.57 9.08 -8.91
CA ASP A 3 15.54 8.29 -10.15
C ASP A 3 14.65 7.06 -10.07
N PHE A 4 14.30 6.63 -8.85
CA PHE A 4 13.48 5.46 -8.61
C PHE A 4 12.25 5.82 -7.80
N ARG A 5 11.07 5.49 -8.33
CA ARG A 5 9.78 5.65 -7.68
C ARG A 5 8.84 4.54 -8.13
N ILE A 6 8.09 3.97 -7.18
CA ILE A 6 7.05 2.98 -7.45
C ILE A 6 5.65 3.59 -7.32
N ALA A 7 4.64 2.87 -7.81
CA ALA A 7 3.24 3.17 -7.49
C ALA A 7 3.06 3.10 -5.96
N CYS A 8 2.50 4.16 -5.36
CA CYS A 8 2.40 4.25 -3.91
C CYS A 8 1.39 3.23 -3.38
N PRO A 9 1.77 2.27 -2.51
CA PRO A 9 0.83 1.29 -1.99
C PRO A 9 -0.29 1.91 -1.15
N TRP A 10 0.00 3.00 -0.41
CA TRP A 10 -1.01 3.73 0.36
C TRP A 10 -2.15 4.25 -0.52
N GLY A 11 -1.83 5.08 -1.52
CA GLY A 11 -2.85 5.62 -2.43
C GLY A 11 -3.46 4.57 -3.37
N SER A 12 -2.84 3.40 -3.51
CA SER A 12 -3.32 2.33 -4.39
C SER A 12 -4.32 1.41 -3.71
N ASN A 13 -4.09 1.07 -2.43
CA ASN A 13 -4.81 0.01 -1.73
C ASN A 13 -5.73 0.53 -0.63
N THR A 14 -5.63 1.81 -0.27
CA THR A 14 -6.40 2.41 0.82
C THR A 14 -7.06 3.73 0.40
N MET A 15 -8.11 4.12 1.11
CA MET A 15 -8.64 5.49 1.14
C MET A 15 -8.77 5.89 2.61
N ALA A 16 -8.65 7.17 2.93
CA ALA A 16 -8.87 7.66 4.30
C ALA A 16 -10.13 8.53 4.34
N ILE A 17 -10.89 8.43 5.43
CA ILE A 17 -12.11 9.20 5.64
C ILE A 17 -11.88 10.12 6.84
N HIS A 18 -11.98 11.42 6.61
CA HIS A 18 -11.86 12.44 7.65
C HIS A 18 -13.13 12.53 8.49
N GLN A 19 -13.03 13.15 9.68
CA GLN A 19 -14.15 13.26 10.62
C GLN A 19 -15.36 14.01 10.04
N ASN A 20 -15.14 14.92 9.09
CA ASN A 20 -16.20 15.65 8.40
C ASN A 20 -16.89 14.81 7.30
N GLY A 21 -16.38 13.61 7.00
CA GLY A 21 -16.87 12.72 5.96
C GLY A 21 -16.08 12.77 4.66
N ASP A 22 -15.15 13.72 4.50
CA ASP A 22 -14.36 13.82 3.28
C ASP A 22 -13.48 12.60 3.11
N VAL A 23 -13.51 12.01 1.93
CA VAL A 23 -12.65 10.90 1.56
C VAL A 23 -11.47 11.45 0.78
N VAL A 24 -10.28 11.23 1.33
CA VAL A 24 -9.03 11.80 0.83
C VAL A 24 -8.13 10.72 0.22
N ALA A 25 -7.03 11.16 -0.39
CA ALA A 25 -6.13 10.31 -1.16
C ALA A 25 -5.53 9.13 -0.36
N CYS A 26 -5.09 9.37 0.88
CA CYS A 26 -4.52 8.37 1.77
C CYS A 26 -4.43 8.93 3.20
N ALA A 27 -4.05 8.10 4.17
CA ALA A 27 -3.91 8.51 5.57
C ALA A 27 -2.88 9.64 5.82
N VAL A 28 -1.92 9.83 4.90
CA VAL A 28 -0.93 10.91 4.97
C VAL A 28 -1.51 12.26 4.55
N ASP A 29 -2.61 12.27 3.79
CA ASP A 29 -3.32 13.50 3.40
C ASP A 29 -4.21 14.04 4.54
N TRP A 30 -3.64 14.14 5.75
CA TRP A 30 -4.34 14.59 6.95
C TRP A 30 -4.88 16.02 6.81
N ALA A 31 -4.28 16.83 5.94
CA ALA A 31 -4.72 18.19 5.66
C ALA A 31 -5.90 18.26 4.66
N GLY A 32 -6.26 17.13 4.04
CA GLY A 32 -7.37 17.05 3.09
C GLY A 32 -7.12 17.87 1.82
N LYS A 33 -5.87 17.90 1.34
CA LYS A 33 -5.49 18.66 0.15
C LYS A 33 -6.02 18.03 -1.13
N PHE A 34 -6.32 16.73 -1.11
CA PHE A 34 -7.02 16.04 -2.18
C PHE A 34 -8.30 15.41 -1.61
N VAL A 35 -9.46 15.86 -2.09
CA VAL A 35 -10.77 15.33 -1.71
C VAL A 35 -11.41 14.68 -2.93
N ALA A 36 -11.72 13.38 -2.83
CA ALA A 36 -12.36 12.61 -3.89
C ALA A 36 -13.89 12.62 -3.81
N GLY A 37 -14.45 12.97 -2.66
CA GLY A 37 -15.89 13.01 -2.39
C GLY A 37 -16.16 12.99 -0.89
N ASN A 38 -17.44 12.89 -0.51
CA ASN A 38 -17.84 12.84 0.90
C ASN A 38 -18.68 11.60 1.18
N ALA A 39 -18.28 10.81 2.18
CA ALA A 39 -18.93 9.55 2.55
C ALA A 39 -20.36 9.72 3.12
N LYS A 40 -20.79 10.94 3.42
CA LYS A 40 -22.17 11.26 3.81
C LYS A 40 -23.09 11.46 2.59
N GLU A 41 -22.51 11.71 1.42
CA GLU A 41 -23.22 12.10 0.19
C GLU A 41 -23.07 11.05 -0.92
N ASN A 42 -21.94 10.34 -0.96
CA ASN A 42 -21.61 9.37 -2.00
C ASN A 42 -21.31 8.00 -1.39
N THR A 43 -21.52 6.95 -2.17
CA THR A 43 -21.05 5.61 -1.80
C THR A 43 -19.52 5.54 -1.89
N LEU A 44 -18.92 4.69 -1.05
CA LEU A 44 -17.48 4.46 -1.10
C LEU A 44 -17.01 3.89 -2.44
N GLU A 45 -17.88 3.16 -3.15
CA GLU A 45 -17.56 2.63 -4.49
C GLU A 45 -17.42 3.76 -5.53
N GLU A 46 -18.34 4.72 -5.54
CA GLU A 46 -18.27 5.89 -6.43
C GLU A 46 -17.02 6.70 -6.16
N ILE A 47 -16.74 7.00 -4.89
CA ILE A 47 -15.52 7.73 -4.50
C ILE A 47 -14.26 6.92 -4.85
N TRP A 48 -14.29 5.59 -4.68
CA TRP A 48 -13.17 4.74 -5.08
C TRP A 48 -12.90 4.81 -6.57
N LYS A 49 -13.93 4.90 -7.42
CA LYS A 49 -13.76 5.12 -8.87
C LYS A 49 -13.08 6.45 -9.16
N VAL A 50 -13.48 7.54 -8.49
CA VAL A 50 -12.84 8.86 -8.60
C VAL A 50 -11.34 8.79 -8.24
N LEU A 51 -10.99 8.17 -7.11
CA LEU A 51 -9.59 7.93 -6.74
C LEU A 51 -8.87 7.06 -7.79
N GLY A 52 -9.58 6.14 -8.42
CA GLY A 52 -9.07 5.27 -9.48
C GLY A 52 -8.60 6.03 -10.70
N GLU A 53 -9.34 7.06 -11.09
CA GLU A 53 -9.11 7.88 -12.27
C GLU A 53 -8.14 9.02 -12.01
N GLN A 54 -8.28 9.71 -10.88
CA GLN A 54 -7.53 10.93 -10.58
C GLN A 54 -6.21 10.69 -9.84
N LEU A 55 -6.06 9.54 -9.18
CA LEU A 55 -4.86 9.23 -8.40
C LEU A 55 -4.20 7.93 -8.87
N ARG A 56 -4.92 6.80 -8.82
CA ARG A 56 -4.30 5.48 -9.07
C ARG A 56 -3.89 5.27 -10.52
N LYS A 57 -4.62 5.84 -11.48
CA LYS A 57 -4.28 5.77 -12.91
C LYS A 57 -2.84 6.21 -13.16
N TYR A 58 -2.50 7.43 -12.74
CA TYR A 58 -1.16 7.99 -12.94
C TYR A 58 -0.07 7.20 -12.21
N HIS A 59 -0.40 6.64 -11.03
CA HIS A 59 0.52 5.76 -10.31
C HIS A 59 0.79 4.44 -11.07
N ARG A 60 -0.24 3.81 -11.64
CA ARG A 60 -0.09 2.58 -12.44
C ARG A 60 0.66 2.81 -13.75
N GLU A 61 0.44 3.96 -14.37
CA GLU A 61 1.09 4.36 -15.65
C GLU A 61 2.50 4.91 -15.46
N HIS A 62 2.98 5.02 -14.21
CA HIS A 62 4.27 5.63 -13.86
C HIS A 62 4.40 7.08 -14.36
N ASN A 63 3.27 7.78 -14.51
CA ASN A 63 3.23 9.16 -14.93
C ASN A 63 3.35 10.11 -13.73
N TRP A 64 4.56 10.21 -13.19
CA TRP A 64 4.87 11.00 -11.98
C TRP A 64 4.68 12.50 -12.14
N LYS A 65 4.59 13.01 -13.38
CA LYS A 65 4.31 14.42 -13.64
C LYS A 65 2.83 14.77 -13.42
N SER A 66 1.94 13.80 -13.65
CA SER A 66 0.49 13.97 -13.58
C SER A 66 -0.17 13.46 -12.30
N ILE A 67 0.59 12.86 -11.37
CA ILE A 67 0.04 12.51 -10.05
C ILE A 67 -0.44 13.78 -9.30
N PRO A 68 -1.38 13.66 -8.35
CA PRO A 68 -1.82 14.79 -7.51
C PRO A 68 -0.65 15.49 -6.81
N ASP A 69 -0.76 16.80 -6.59
CA ASP A 69 0.34 17.61 -6.03
C ASP A 69 0.79 17.13 -4.65
N ILE A 70 -0.14 16.62 -3.84
CA ILE A 70 0.16 16.01 -2.54
C ILE A 70 1.13 14.83 -2.66
N CYS A 71 1.12 14.13 -3.79
CA CYS A 71 1.93 12.95 -4.04
C CYS A 71 3.32 13.32 -4.59
N LYS A 72 3.47 14.46 -5.28
CA LYS A 72 4.73 14.82 -5.99
C LYS A 72 5.93 14.86 -5.04
N GLY A 73 5.77 15.44 -3.86
CA GLY A 73 6.81 15.51 -2.82
C GLY A 73 6.73 14.44 -1.73
N CYS A 74 5.75 13.53 -1.78
CA CYS A 74 5.56 12.50 -0.76
C CYS A 74 6.57 11.34 -0.92
N ASN A 75 7.15 10.92 0.20
CA ASN A 75 8.13 9.81 0.25
C ASN A 75 7.57 8.52 0.88
N ASP A 76 6.32 8.49 1.34
CA ASP A 76 5.76 7.32 2.06
C ASP A 76 5.61 6.07 1.22
N TRP A 77 5.67 6.20 -0.11
CA TRP A 77 5.77 5.05 -1.01
C TRP A 77 7.03 4.22 -0.74
N GLN A 78 8.11 4.82 -0.23
CA GLN A 78 9.33 4.11 0.15
C GLN A 78 9.08 3.19 1.34
N THR A 79 8.36 3.69 2.35
CA THR A 79 8.06 2.92 3.57
C THR A 79 7.02 1.85 3.30
N ALA A 80 5.94 2.18 2.59
CA ALA A 80 4.88 1.21 2.32
C ALA A 80 5.28 0.12 1.33
N GLY A 81 6.23 0.43 0.43
CA GLY A 81 6.79 -0.53 -0.51
C GLY A 81 8.07 -1.21 -0.02
N ALA A 82 8.49 -0.96 1.21
CA ALA A 82 9.71 -1.54 1.75
C ALA A 82 9.54 -3.05 2.00
N ASP A 83 10.61 -3.80 1.72
CA ASP A 83 10.73 -5.16 2.21
C ASP A 83 11.00 -5.15 3.72
N TYR A 84 10.46 -6.16 4.41
CA TYR A 84 10.78 -6.38 5.82
C TYR A 84 12.14 -7.04 5.94
N ASP A 85 12.98 -6.52 6.83
CA ASP A 85 14.18 -7.23 7.27
C ASP A 85 13.82 -8.60 7.86
N GLU A 86 14.82 -9.47 7.99
CA GLU A 86 14.68 -10.69 8.77
C GLU A 86 14.40 -10.35 10.26
N GLU A 87 13.75 -11.27 10.97
CA GLU A 87 13.59 -11.14 12.42
C GLU A 87 14.93 -11.37 13.11
N LYS A 88 15.43 -10.37 13.85
CA LYS A 88 16.69 -10.46 14.59
C LYS A 88 16.49 -10.78 16.07
N ILE A 89 15.31 -10.47 16.60
CA ILE A 89 14.92 -10.67 17.99
C ILE A 89 13.56 -11.35 17.97
N ASP A 90 13.45 -12.49 18.65
CA ASP A 90 12.23 -13.30 18.71
C ASP A 90 11.04 -12.49 19.26
N GLY A 91 9.89 -12.60 18.59
CA GLY A 91 8.65 -11.93 18.97
C GLY A 91 8.57 -10.44 18.60
N THR A 92 9.53 -9.91 17.82
CA THR A 92 9.47 -8.51 17.36
C THR A 92 8.66 -8.33 16.09
N ARG A 93 8.35 -9.42 15.38
CA ARG A 93 7.46 -9.39 14.22
C ARG A 93 5.98 -9.53 14.65
N PRO A 94 5.05 -8.80 14.01
CA PRO A 94 3.62 -8.95 14.29
C PRO A 94 3.14 -10.39 14.03
N PHE A 95 2.06 -10.82 14.71
CA PHE A 95 1.56 -12.21 14.60
C PHE A 95 1.16 -12.62 13.17
N TRP A 96 0.84 -11.66 12.31
CA TRP A 96 0.51 -11.89 10.90
C TRP A 96 1.73 -11.96 9.97
N TYR A 97 2.93 -11.68 10.48
CA TYR A 97 4.18 -11.87 9.75
C TYR A 97 4.48 -13.37 9.66
N LYS A 98 3.90 -14.00 8.64
CA LYS A 98 4.29 -15.37 8.28
C LYS A 98 5.68 -15.30 7.69
N THR A 99 6.70 -15.77 8.42
CA THR A 99 7.98 -16.12 7.82
C THR A 99 7.65 -16.96 6.59
N ARG A 100 8.02 -16.53 5.38
CA ARG A 100 8.03 -17.45 4.24
C ARG A 100 9.10 -18.47 4.60
N THR A 101 8.71 -19.51 5.31
CA THR A 101 9.58 -20.63 5.58
C THR A 101 10.06 -21.08 4.21
N LYS A 102 11.38 -21.11 4.00
CA LYS A 102 12.02 -21.90 2.94
C LYS A 102 11.72 -23.39 3.19
N THR A 103 10.45 -23.77 3.25
CA THR A 103 10.02 -25.17 3.25
C THR A 103 9.91 -25.56 1.79
N ILE A 104 11.06 -25.87 1.18
CA ILE A 104 11.32 -26.78 0.05
C ILE A 104 12.80 -26.53 -0.26
N LEU A 105 13.71 -27.16 0.50
CA LEU A 105 15.09 -27.44 0.06
C LEU A 105 15.94 -28.24 1.06
N LEU A 106 15.36 -28.78 2.14
CA LEU A 106 16.04 -29.84 2.91
C LEU A 106 15.19 -31.11 3.00
N LYS A 107 15.62 -32.09 2.20
CA LYS A 107 15.51 -33.54 2.41
C LYS A 107 14.10 -34.13 2.41
N ARG A 108 13.57 -34.38 1.22
CA ARG A 108 12.90 -35.67 0.96
C ARG A 108 13.99 -36.69 0.62
N THR A 109 14.54 -37.36 1.63
CA THR A 109 15.18 -38.66 1.42
C THR A 109 14.08 -39.71 1.34
N LEU A 110 14.14 -40.54 0.30
CA LEU A 110 13.13 -41.54 -0.11
C LEU A 110 13.07 -42.76 0.84
N THR A 111 12.98 -42.58 2.16
CA THR A 111 13.01 -43.71 3.10
C THR A 111 11.98 -43.71 4.22
N ASP A 112 11.10 -42.71 4.32
CA ASP A 112 10.12 -42.64 5.43
C ASP A 112 8.66 -42.79 4.94
N LEU A 113 8.35 -43.93 4.30
CA LEU A 113 6.96 -44.42 4.20
C LEU A 113 6.82 -45.63 5.12
N PRO A 114 5.89 -45.63 6.10
CA PRO A 114 5.53 -46.88 6.79
C PRO A 114 4.75 -47.79 5.82
N GLU A 115 4.89 -49.11 6.03
CA GLU A 115 4.22 -50.19 5.25
C GLU A 115 2.72 -49.98 5.01
#